data_AF-A0A1M4EDH3-F1
#
_entry.id   AF-A0A1M4EDH3-F1
#
_cell.length_a   1.000
_cell.length_b   1.000
_cell.length_c   1.000
_cell.angle_alpha   90.00
_cell.angle_beta   90.00
_cell.angle_gamma   90.00
#
_symmetry.space_group_name_H-M   'P 1'
#
loop_
_entity.id
_entity.type
_entity.pdbx_description
1 polymer ?
#
loop_
_entity_poly.entity_id
_entity_poly.type
_entity_poly.pdbx_seq_one_letter_code
_entity_poly.pdbx_strand_id
1 'polypeptide(L)'
;MTTNWVLAAEHEGFPLMYHWRVLPDSTPLPEELADIDRAVAYWGGGSQVRRRIEALRQSSASVALFLEYIPQNLHQWLGTQVEAGDQAADRACAMVERELAAGISFMNSRGLLHFDAHFENILTDGRRLYFADYGLAISSGFELSRDEADFFGRHQSYDRCYSAAYRVNWLITALYGLRREDQEDRDERVHAFAEGEHPTGIPAEAAAIIARHAPIAAVMSDFYRTFQRRSRRATYPLENSRQ
;
A
#
# COMPACT_ATOMS: atom_id res chain seq x y z
N MET A 1 -0.40 15.79 -11.20
CA MET A 1 0.86 15.06 -11.44
C MET A 1 0.57 13.80 -12.24
N THR A 2 -0.09 12.80 -11.65
CA THR A 2 -0.38 11.49 -12.28
C THR A 2 -1.16 11.56 -13.59
N THR A 3 -2.22 12.37 -13.66
CA THR A 3 -2.98 12.61 -14.90
C THR A 3 -2.09 13.11 -16.04
N ASN A 4 -1.10 13.97 -15.76
CA ASN A 4 -0.22 14.50 -16.80
C ASN A 4 0.72 13.41 -17.35
N TRP A 5 1.14 12.44 -16.52
CA TRP A 5 1.94 11.31 -16.99
C TRP A 5 1.16 10.42 -17.96
N VAL A 6 -0.14 10.23 -17.72
CA VAL A 6 -1.03 9.51 -18.64
C VAL A 6 -1.20 10.30 -19.94
N LEU A 7 -1.53 11.60 -19.85
CA LEU A 7 -1.76 12.45 -21.02
C LEU A 7 -0.50 12.65 -21.89
N ALA A 8 0.69 12.60 -21.28
CA ALA A 8 1.98 12.65 -21.97
C ALA A 8 2.46 11.28 -22.49
N ALA A 9 1.65 10.22 -22.31
CA ALA A 9 2.00 8.83 -22.66
C ALA A 9 3.31 8.34 -22.01
N GLU A 10 3.63 8.84 -20.80
CA GLU A 10 4.80 8.41 -20.05
C GLU A 10 4.53 7.11 -19.28
N HIS A 11 3.35 6.99 -18.68
CA HIS A 11 2.90 5.79 -17.98
C HIS A 11 1.37 5.79 -17.81
N GLU A 12 0.70 4.72 -18.25
CA GLU A 12 -0.78 4.63 -18.29
C GLU A 12 -1.42 4.05 -17.03
N GLY A 13 -0.61 3.63 -16.04
CA GLY A 13 -1.07 2.97 -14.80
C GLY A 13 -1.66 3.90 -13.73
N PHE A 14 -2.40 4.93 -14.13
CA PHE A 14 -3.03 5.90 -13.22
C PHE A 14 -4.42 6.29 -13.73
N PRO A 15 -5.45 6.33 -12.86
CA PRO A 15 -6.75 6.86 -13.27
C PRO A 15 -6.65 8.34 -13.66
N LEU A 16 -7.31 8.74 -14.74
CA LEU A 16 -7.42 10.15 -15.11
C LEU A 16 -8.26 10.91 -14.07
N MET A 17 -7.82 12.11 -13.66
CA MET A 17 -8.69 13.03 -12.94
C MET A 17 -9.29 14.01 -13.94
N TYR A 18 -10.58 13.87 -14.20
CA TYR A 18 -11.30 14.77 -15.10
C TYR A 18 -11.54 16.13 -14.46
N HIS A 19 -11.75 16.16 -13.14
CA HIS A 19 -12.11 17.38 -12.44
C HIS A 19 -11.93 17.30 -10.93
N TRP A 20 -11.94 18.45 -10.28
CA TRP A 20 -12.08 18.55 -8.83
C TRP A 20 -12.81 19.83 -8.43
N ARG A 21 -13.47 19.80 -7.28
CA ARG A 21 -14.17 20.96 -6.69
C ARG A 21 -14.01 20.98 -5.18
N VAL A 22 -13.88 22.18 -4.63
CA VAL A 22 -14.10 22.43 -3.20
C VAL A 22 -15.57 22.77 -3.04
N LEU A 23 -16.28 21.98 -2.24
CA LEU A 23 -17.71 22.14 -1.99
C LEU A 23 -17.92 22.51 -0.53
N PRO A 24 -18.88 23.41 -0.22
CA PRO A 24 -19.33 23.60 1.15
C PRO A 24 -19.90 22.28 1.68
N ASP A 25 -19.27 21.73 2.71
CA ASP A 25 -19.66 20.47 3.32
C ASP A 25 -18.97 20.32 4.69
N SER A 26 -19.63 19.65 5.62
CA SER A 26 -19.07 19.30 6.92
C SER A 26 -19.26 17.81 7.12
N THR A 27 -18.25 17.05 6.72
CA THR A 27 -18.22 15.60 6.94
C THR A 27 -17.86 15.32 8.41
N PRO A 28 -18.61 14.45 9.11
CA PRO A 28 -18.21 14.04 10.44
C PRO A 28 -16.85 13.32 10.41
N LEU A 29 -16.12 13.34 11.52
CA LEU A 29 -14.91 12.53 11.64
C LEU A 29 -15.26 11.05 11.46
N PRO A 30 -14.42 10.27 10.76
CA PRO A 30 -14.47 8.81 10.79
C PRO A 30 -14.42 8.29 12.23
N GLU A 31 -14.98 7.09 12.46
CA GLU A 31 -15.07 6.48 13.79
C GLU A 31 -13.70 6.38 14.48
N GLU A 32 -12.65 6.11 13.70
CA GLU A 32 -11.27 5.97 14.15
C GLU A 32 -10.69 7.28 14.72
N LEU A 33 -11.24 8.43 14.31
CA LEU A 33 -10.80 9.76 14.74
C LEU A 33 -11.81 10.44 15.67
N ALA A 34 -12.98 9.84 15.91
CA ALA A 34 -14.06 10.45 16.69
C ALA A 34 -13.62 10.73 18.14
N ASP A 35 -12.85 9.82 18.75
CA ASP A 35 -12.16 10.04 20.02
C ASP A 35 -10.78 10.66 19.76
N ILE A 36 -10.73 11.99 19.74
CA ILE A 36 -9.51 12.75 19.44
C ILE A 36 -8.40 12.45 20.46
N ASP A 37 -8.73 12.33 21.75
CA ASP A 37 -7.73 12.13 22.79
C ASP A 37 -7.09 10.74 22.65
N ARG A 38 -7.92 9.72 22.41
CA ARG A 38 -7.44 8.36 22.13
C ARG A 38 -6.62 8.31 20.84
N ALA A 39 -7.08 8.94 19.76
CA ALA A 39 -6.35 8.97 18.48
C ALA A 39 -4.98 9.67 18.63
N VAL A 40 -4.92 10.80 19.33
CA VAL A 40 -3.66 11.52 19.60
C VAL A 40 -2.72 10.69 20.46
N ALA A 41 -3.22 10.06 21.51
CA ALA A 41 -2.43 9.17 22.36
C ALA A 41 -1.87 7.98 21.55
N TYR A 42 -2.70 7.37 20.69
CA TYR A 42 -2.30 6.27 19.83
C TYR A 42 -1.15 6.64 18.88
N TRP A 43 -1.15 7.86 18.34
CA TRP A 43 -0.10 8.38 17.44
C TRP A 43 1.08 9.06 18.16
N GLY A 44 1.25 8.83 19.46
CA GLY A 44 2.43 9.27 20.21
C GLY A 44 2.32 10.66 20.84
N GLY A 45 1.12 11.22 20.96
CA GLY A 45 0.84 12.41 21.77
C GLY A 45 1.21 13.76 21.13
N GLY A 46 1.54 13.79 19.84
CA GLY A 46 1.97 15.00 19.15
C GLY A 46 0.85 16.05 19.02
N SER A 47 1.17 17.32 19.30
CA SER A 47 0.21 18.42 19.16
C SER A 47 -0.21 18.66 17.70
N GLN A 48 0.66 18.30 16.74
CA GLN A 48 0.39 18.35 15.31
C GLN A 48 -0.74 17.39 14.91
N VAL A 49 -0.77 16.18 15.50
CA VAL A 49 -1.83 15.18 15.24
C VAL A 49 -3.17 15.72 15.73
N ARG A 50 -3.23 16.26 16.96
CA ARG A 50 -4.45 16.87 17.49
C ARG A 50 -4.95 17.98 16.57
N ARG A 51 -4.06 18.91 16.21
CA ARG A 51 -4.39 20.04 15.35
C ARG A 51 -4.97 19.57 14.01
N ARG A 52 -4.40 18.52 13.42
CA ARG A 52 -4.89 17.96 12.16
C ARG A 52 -6.31 17.38 12.31
N ILE A 53 -6.57 16.59 13.35
CA ILE A 53 -7.89 15.98 13.59
C ILE A 53 -8.94 17.05 13.89
N GLU A 54 -8.61 18.04 14.72
CA GLU A 54 -9.52 19.16 15.02
C GLU A 54 -9.82 20.01 13.78
N ALA A 55 -8.83 20.26 12.92
CA ALA A 55 -9.02 20.95 11.66
C ALA A 55 -9.93 20.17 10.69
N LEU A 56 -9.81 18.84 10.64
CA LEU A 56 -10.72 18.00 9.85
C LEU A 56 -12.15 18.13 10.38
N ARG A 57 -12.36 18.03 11.70
CA ARG A 57 -13.67 18.17 12.34
C ARG A 57 -14.31 19.54 12.10
N GLN A 58 -13.51 20.59 12.06
CA GLN A 58 -13.96 21.97 11.89
C GLN A 58 -14.07 22.38 10.42
N SER A 59 -13.73 21.49 9.47
CA SER A 59 -13.80 21.82 8.06
C SER A 59 -15.24 22.13 7.65
N SER A 60 -15.39 23.25 6.95
CA SER A 60 -16.64 23.65 6.29
C SER A 60 -16.60 23.36 4.78
N ALA A 61 -15.58 22.62 4.34
CA ALA A 61 -15.45 22.21 2.96
C ALA A 61 -14.96 20.77 2.81
N SER A 62 -15.40 20.16 1.72
CA SER A 62 -14.92 18.87 1.22
C SER A 62 -14.34 19.04 -0.18
N VAL A 63 -13.37 18.19 -0.52
CA VAL A 63 -12.81 18.11 -1.87
C VAL A 63 -13.48 16.95 -2.60
N ALA A 64 -14.24 17.27 -3.65
CA ALA A 64 -14.82 16.27 -4.55
C ALA A 64 -13.88 16.06 -5.74
N LEU A 65 -13.48 14.81 -5.97
CA LEU A 65 -12.63 14.39 -7.11
C LEU A 65 -13.49 13.62 -8.11
N PHE A 66 -13.36 13.97 -9.40
CA PHE A 66 -14.03 13.28 -10.50
C PHE A 66 -12.96 12.51 -11.27
N LEU A 67 -12.92 11.20 -11.04
CA LEU A 67 -11.90 10.31 -11.54
C LEU A 67 -12.47 9.40 -12.64
N GLU A 68 -11.56 8.87 -13.46
CA GLU A 68 -11.83 7.74 -14.33
C GLU A 68 -12.35 6.56 -13.53
N TYR A 69 -13.43 5.96 -14.03
CA TYR A 69 -14.04 4.81 -13.40
C TYR A 69 -13.32 3.54 -13.83
N ILE A 70 -12.59 2.93 -12.89
CA ILE A 70 -12.05 1.58 -13.02
C ILE A 70 -12.86 0.66 -12.09
N PRO A 71 -13.49 -0.41 -12.62
CA PRO A 71 -14.60 -1.07 -11.94
C PRO A 71 -14.21 -1.95 -10.75
N GLN A 72 -12.95 -2.39 -10.67
CA GLN A 72 -12.51 -3.34 -9.66
C GLN A 72 -11.21 -2.89 -9.01
N ASN A 73 -11.11 -3.10 -7.70
CA ASN A 73 -9.83 -3.07 -7.02
C ASN A 73 -9.08 -4.41 -7.21
N LEU A 74 -7.77 -4.37 -7.06
CA LEU A 74 -6.88 -5.51 -7.26
C LEU A 74 -7.18 -6.62 -6.25
N HIS A 75 -7.57 -6.28 -5.02
CA HIS A 75 -7.88 -7.26 -3.99
C HIS A 75 -9.01 -8.21 -4.46
N GLN A 76 -10.13 -7.62 -4.89
CA GLN A 76 -11.29 -8.35 -5.36
C GLN A 76 -10.99 -9.13 -6.65
N TRP A 77 -10.37 -8.46 -7.63
CA TRP A 77 -10.07 -9.08 -8.91
C TRP A 77 -9.12 -10.27 -8.76
N LEU A 78 -8.04 -10.13 -7.98
CA LEU A 78 -7.08 -11.21 -7.76
C LEU A 78 -7.69 -12.37 -6.97
N GLY A 79 -8.58 -12.09 -6.01
CA GLY A 79 -9.37 -13.10 -5.31
C GLY A 79 -10.18 -13.96 -6.29
N THR A 80 -10.88 -13.35 -7.24
CA THR A 80 -11.60 -14.08 -8.30
C THR A 80 -10.68 -14.93 -9.16
N GLN A 81 -9.45 -14.48 -9.45
CA GLN A 81 -8.48 -15.28 -10.23
C GLN A 81 -7.97 -16.48 -9.44
N VAL A 82 -7.79 -16.35 -8.13
CA VAL A 82 -7.42 -17.47 -7.24
C VAL A 82 -8.55 -18.51 -7.19
N GLU A 83 -9.79 -18.07 -7.03
CA GLU A 83 -10.97 -18.96 -7.00
C GLU A 83 -11.21 -19.67 -8.35
N ALA A 84 -10.79 -19.07 -9.47
CA ALA A 84 -10.90 -19.65 -10.80
C ALA A 84 -9.90 -20.80 -11.07
N GLY A 85 -8.94 -21.04 -10.16
CA GLY A 85 -8.01 -22.16 -10.19
C GLY A 85 -6.58 -21.80 -10.61
N ASP A 86 -5.66 -22.75 -10.42
CA ASP A 86 -4.21 -22.53 -10.45
C ASP A 86 -3.70 -21.81 -11.69
N GLN A 87 -4.19 -22.18 -12.88
CA GLN A 87 -3.74 -21.58 -14.12
C GLN A 87 -4.14 -20.09 -14.24
N ALA A 88 -5.31 -19.72 -13.70
CA ALA A 88 -5.75 -18.33 -13.67
C ALA A 88 -4.97 -17.55 -12.61
N ALA A 89 -4.78 -18.14 -11.43
CA ALA A 89 -3.99 -17.59 -10.34
C ALA A 89 -2.55 -17.28 -10.78
N ASP A 90 -1.86 -18.22 -11.44
CA ASP A 90 -0.48 -18.02 -11.89
C ASP A 90 -0.35 -16.88 -12.90
N ARG A 91 -1.24 -16.80 -13.90
CA ARG A 91 -1.24 -15.71 -14.88
C ARG A 91 -1.51 -14.36 -14.20
N ALA A 92 -2.43 -14.33 -13.25
CA ALA A 92 -2.76 -13.13 -12.50
C ALA A 92 -1.58 -12.68 -11.62
N CYS A 93 -0.95 -13.60 -10.92
CA CYS A 93 0.24 -13.34 -10.09
C CYS A 93 1.39 -12.76 -10.92
N ALA A 94 1.68 -13.33 -12.09
CA ALA A 94 2.71 -12.81 -13.00
C ALA A 94 2.40 -11.39 -13.52
N MET A 95 1.13 -11.11 -13.87
CA MET A 95 0.70 -9.77 -14.27
C MET A 95 0.87 -8.78 -13.13
N VAL A 96 0.36 -9.11 -11.95
CA VAL A 96 0.41 -8.26 -10.76
C VAL A 96 1.85 -7.97 -10.36
N GLU A 97 2.74 -8.96 -10.38
CA GLU A 97 4.14 -8.72 -10.03
C GLU A 97 4.82 -7.72 -10.97
N ARG A 98 4.63 -7.90 -12.27
CA ARG A 98 5.23 -7.02 -13.27
C ARG A 98 4.67 -5.60 -13.19
N GLU A 99 3.36 -5.44 -13.13
CA GLU A 99 2.73 -4.11 -13.14
C GLU A 99 2.99 -3.34 -11.84
N LEU A 100 3.03 -4.02 -10.68
CA LEU A 100 3.43 -3.40 -9.41
C LEU A 100 4.86 -2.88 -9.48
N ALA A 101 5.79 -3.72 -9.96
CA ALA A 101 7.19 -3.32 -10.08
C ALA A 101 7.37 -2.13 -11.04
N ALA A 102 6.69 -2.16 -12.19
CA ALA A 102 6.74 -1.10 -13.19
C ALA A 102 6.18 0.23 -12.64
N GLY A 103 4.99 0.22 -12.06
CA GLY A 103 4.35 1.44 -11.56
C GLY A 103 5.06 2.05 -10.35
N ILE A 104 5.51 1.24 -9.39
CA ILE A 104 6.29 1.71 -8.25
C ILE A 104 7.63 2.29 -8.72
N SER A 105 8.34 1.58 -9.60
CA SER A 105 9.60 2.09 -10.14
C SER A 105 9.40 3.41 -10.88
N PHE A 106 8.32 3.54 -11.65
CA PHE A 106 7.99 4.77 -12.35
C PHE A 106 7.70 5.92 -11.37
N MET A 107 6.82 5.74 -10.40
CA MET A 107 6.51 6.77 -9.38
C MET A 107 7.77 7.23 -8.65
N ASN A 108 8.58 6.28 -8.16
CA ASN A 108 9.79 6.59 -7.42
C ASN A 108 10.80 7.36 -8.29
N SER A 109 10.93 7.02 -9.57
CA SER A 109 11.80 7.73 -10.52
C SER A 109 11.37 9.19 -10.77
N ARG A 110 10.08 9.50 -10.56
CA ARG A 110 9.51 10.85 -10.63
C ARG A 110 9.47 11.55 -9.28
N GLY A 111 10.07 10.96 -8.25
CA GLY A 111 10.10 11.52 -6.91
C GLY A 111 8.74 11.50 -6.21
N LEU A 112 7.89 10.52 -6.52
CA LEU A 112 6.62 10.28 -5.83
C LEU A 112 6.71 8.95 -5.09
N LEU A 113 6.40 8.96 -3.79
CA LEU A 113 6.22 7.76 -2.96
C LEU A 113 4.75 7.69 -2.53
N HIS A 114 4.13 6.54 -2.71
CA HIS A 114 2.71 6.30 -2.46
C HIS A 114 2.38 6.05 -0.98
N PHE A 115 3.27 5.36 -0.26
CA PHE A 115 3.15 4.96 1.15
C PHE A 115 2.01 4.01 1.53
N ASP A 116 1.11 3.69 0.60
CA ASP A 116 -0.07 2.87 0.92
C ASP A 116 -0.61 2.09 -0.28
N ALA A 117 0.30 1.47 -1.05
CA ALA A 117 -0.02 0.72 -2.25
C ALA A 117 -0.57 -0.69 -1.94
N HIS A 118 -1.59 -0.78 -1.07
CA HIS A 118 -2.31 -2.03 -0.81
C HIS A 118 -3.32 -2.34 -1.92
N PHE A 119 -3.75 -3.60 -2.02
CA PHE A 119 -4.55 -4.04 -3.17
C PHE A 119 -5.96 -3.42 -3.25
N GLU A 120 -6.47 -2.82 -2.18
CA GLU A 120 -7.71 -2.02 -2.25
C GLU A 120 -7.50 -0.60 -2.81
N ASN A 121 -6.28 -0.05 -2.77
CA ASN A 121 -5.90 1.25 -3.34
C ASN A 121 -5.36 1.12 -4.76
N ILE A 122 -5.26 -0.11 -5.27
CA ILE A 122 -4.84 -0.39 -6.64
C ILE A 122 -6.05 -0.90 -7.40
N LEU A 123 -6.36 -0.27 -8.52
CA LEU A 123 -7.48 -0.65 -9.39
C LEU A 123 -6.97 -1.48 -10.58
N THR A 124 -7.85 -2.24 -11.21
CA THR A 124 -7.51 -3.04 -12.38
C THR A 124 -8.71 -3.26 -13.30
N ASP A 125 -8.44 -3.36 -14.60
CA ASP A 125 -9.34 -3.83 -15.65
C ASP A 125 -9.06 -5.31 -16.03
N GLY A 126 -8.18 -5.97 -15.27
CA GLY A 126 -7.67 -7.31 -15.54
C GLY A 126 -6.54 -7.40 -16.57
N ARG A 127 -6.13 -6.26 -17.16
CA ARG A 127 -5.01 -6.18 -18.12
C ARG A 127 -3.82 -5.43 -17.54
N ARG A 128 -4.07 -4.41 -16.71
CA ARG A 128 -3.04 -3.59 -16.05
C ARG A 128 -3.47 -3.14 -14.66
N LEU A 129 -2.55 -2.54 -13.92
CA LEU A 129 -2.81 -1.94 -12.62
C LEU A 129 -2.86 -0.41 -12.71
N TYR A 130 -3.70 0.17 -11.88
CA TYR A 130 -3.88 1.61 -11.76
C TYR A 130 -3.70 2.01 -10.29
N PHE A 131 -2.65 2.77 -10.01
CA PHE A 131 -2.41 3.26 -8.65
C PHE A 131 -3.39 4.39 -8.33
N ALA A 132 -4.16 4.23 -7.26
CA ALA A 132 -5.17 5.17 -6.79
C ALA A 132 -4.98 5.45 -5.29
N ASP A 133 -5.77 6.38 -4.76
CA ASP A 133 -5.67 6.86 -3.37
C ASP A 133 -4.26 7.34 -2.97
N TYR A 134 -4.02 8.63 -3.21
CA TYR A 134 -2.77 9.29 -2.85
C TYR A 134 -2.84 9.98 -1.48
N GLY A 135 -3.75 9.56 -0.59
CA GLY A 135 -3.99 10.21 0.71
C GLY A 135 -2.77 10.24 1.64
N LEU A 136 -1.84 9.30 1.47
CA LEU A 136 -0.57 9.21 2.23
C LEU A 136 0.68 9.49 1.38
N ALA A 137 0.51 9.84 0.11
CA ALA A 137 1.62 10.02 -0.79
C ALA A 137 2.44 11.29 -0.48
N ILE A 138 3.74 11.24 -0.73
CA ILE A 138 4.67 12.37 -0.61
C ILE A 138 5.51 12.47 -1.88
N SER A 139 5.74 13.70 -2.33
CA SER A 139 6.60 13.96 -3.48
C SER A 139 7.71 14.94 -3.13
N SER A 140 8.89 14.70 -3.70
CA SER A 140 10.01 15.65 -3.67
C SER A 140 9.71 16.96 -4.40
N GLY A 141 8.64 17.01 -5.20
CA GLY A 141 8.12 18.24 -5.83
C GLY A 141 7.20 19.08 -4.94
N PHE A 142 6.86 18.62 -3.72
CA PHE A 142 6.10 19.42 -2.76
C PHE A 142 7.01 20.40 -2.01
N GLU A 143 6.40 21.39 -1.36
CA GLU A 143 7.11 22.27 -0.42
C GLU A 143 7.33 21.53 0.90
N LEU A 144 8.41 20.75 0.96
CA LEU A 144 8.77 19.94 2.12
C LEU A 144 9.62 20.75 3.11
N SER A 145 9.33 20.59 4.41
CA SER A 145 10.26 20.95 5.47
C SER A 145 11.53 20.08 5.41
N ARG A 146 12.58 20.45 6.15
CA ARG A 146 13.82 19.67 6.22
C ARG A 146 13.56 18.24 6.72
N ASP A 147 12.75 18.10 7.77
CA ASP A 147 12.43 16.80 8.36
C ASP A 147 11.65 15.91 7.37
N GLU A 148 10.76 16.49 6.56
CA GLU A 148 10.01 15.77 5.53
C GLU A 148 10.89 15.39 4.34
N ALA A 149 11.84 16.24 3.94
CA ALA A 149 12.80 15.91 2.90
C ALA A 149 13.77 14.79 3.35
N ASP A 150 14.24 14.83 4.61
CA ASP A 150 15.04 13.76 5.20
C ASP A 150 14.23 12.47 5.38
N PHE A 151 12.95 12.58 5.70
CA PHE A 151 12.02 11.45 5.71
C PHE A 151 11.87 10.84 4.31
N PHE A 152 11.59 11.65 3.29
CA PHE A 152 11.51 11.21 1.90
C PHE A 152 12.79 10.48 1.47
N GLY A 153 13.95 11.09 1.72
CA GLY A 153 15.26 10.53 1.34
C GLY A 153 15.52 9.14 1.95
N ARG A 154 15.09 8.92 3.20
CA ARG A 154 15.23 7.65 3.93
C ARG A 154 14.20 6.59 3.55
N HIS A 155 13.12 6.91 2.84
CA HIS A 155 12.01 5.98 2.57
C HIS A 155 11.80 5.71 1.07
N GLN A 156 12.78 5.99 0.22
CA GLN A 156 12.67 5.75 -1.23
C GLN A 156 12.45 4.28 -1.61
N SER A 157 12.81 3.33 -0.75
CA SER A 157 12.54 1.90 -0.91
C SER A 157 11.19 1.45 -0.34
N TYR A 158 10.47 2.33 0.35
CA TYR A 158 9.30 1.97 1.14
C TYR A 158 8.22 1.28 0.31
N ASP A 159 7.79 1.87 -0.81
CA ASP A 159 6.71 1.31 -1.63
C ASP A 159 7.06 -0.07 -2.19
N ARG A 160 8.31 -0.28 -2.61
CA ARG A 160 8.78 -1.59 -3.09
C ARG A 160 8.68 -2.63 -1.98
N CYS A 161 9.16 -2.31 -0.79
CA CYS A 161 9.12 -3.21 0.36
C CYS A 161 7.70 -3.44 0.89
N TYR A 162 6.90 -2.38 0.96
CA TYR A 162 5.49 -2.43 1.35
C TYR A 162 4.72 -3.34 0.41
N SER A 163 4.83 -3.13 -0.90
CA SER A 163 4.10 -3.90 -1.91
C SER A 163 4.51 -5.37 -1.93
N ALA A 164 5.82 -5.66 -1.80
CA ALA A 164 6.33 -7.02 -1.68
C ALA A 164 5.78 -7.72 -0.42
N ALA A 165 5.85 -7.07 0.73
CA ALA A 165 5.34 -7.60 1.98
C ALA A 165 3.82 -7.81 1.95
N TYR A 166 3.07 -6.83 1.47
CA TYR A 166 1.61 -6.92 1.34
C TYR A 166 1.23 -8.09 0.43
N ARG A 167 1.87 -8.22 -0.73
CA ARG A 167 1.61 -9.31 -1.68
C ARG A 167 1.88 -10.68 -1.07
N VAL A 168 3.01 -10.88 -0.39
CA VAL A 168 3.33 -12.16 0.26
C VAL A 168 2.27 -12.50 1.30
N ASN A 169 1.94 -11.55 2.19
CA ASN A 169 0.91 -11.77 3.22
C ASN A 169 -0.46 -12.07 2.59
N TRP A 170 -0.84 -11.34 1.53
CA TRP A 170 -2.09 -11.57 0.81
C TRP A 170 -2.15 -12.97 0.17
N LEU A 171 -1.08 -13.38 -0.53
CA LEU A 171 -1.02 -14.70 -1.18
C LEU A 171 -1.07 -15.83 -0.16
N ILE A 172 -0.34 -15.72 0.95
CA ILE A 172 -0.39 -16.72 2.02
C ILE A 172 -1.80 -16.82 2.60
N THR A 173 -2.44 -15.68 2.87
CA THR A 173 -3.81 -15.66 3.38
C THR A 173 -4.79 -16.30 2.40
N ALA A 174 -4.76 -15.90 1.13
CA ALA A 174 -5.69 -16.38 0.12
C ALA A 174 -5.50 -17.86 -0.22
N LEU A 175 -4.25 -18.32 -0.39
CA LEU A 175 -3.94 -19.66 -0.91
C LEU A 175 -3.90 -20.74 0.18
N TYR A 176 -3.61 -20.39 1.43
CA TYR A 176 -3.70 -21.30 2.57
C TYR A 176 -5.02 -21.19 3.35
N GLY A 177 -5.96 -20.36 2.88
CA GLY A 177 -7.28 -20.21 3.49
C GLY A 177 -7.24 -19.65 4.92
N LEU A 178 -6.24 -18.80 5.22
CA LEU A 178 -6.09 -18.22 6.55
C LEU A 178 -7.10 -17.09 6.74
N ARG A 179 -7.56 -16.94 7.98
CA ARG A 179 -8.50 -15.92 8.40
C ARG A 179 -7.81 -14.86 9.24
N ARG A 180 -8.55 -13.83 9.65
CA ARG A 180 -8.02 -12.70 10.42
C ARG A 180 -7.46 -13.16 11.78
N GLU A 181 -8.10 -14.16 12.37
CA GLU A 181 -7.67 -14.81 13.62
C GLU A 181 -6.33 -15.57 13.48
N ASP A 182 -5.98 -16.01 12.27
CA ASP A 182 -4.77 -16.80 11.99
C ASP A 182 -3.54 -15.92 11.71
N GLN A 183 -3.49 -14.74 12.35
CA GLN A 183 -2.39 -13.79 12.14
C GLN A 183 -1.04 -14.39 12.55
N GLU A 184 -0.99 -15.15 13.63
CA GLU A 184 0.24 -15.78 14.13
C GLU A 184 0.73 -16.86 13.15
N ASP A 185 -0.16 -17.75 12.69
CA ASP A 185 0.16 -18.77 11.68
C ASP A 185 0.67 -18.16 10.36
N ARG A 186 0.07 -17.06 9.91
CA ARG A 186 0.54 -16.35 8.72
C ARG A 186 1.95 -15.78 8.94
N ASP A 187 2.16 -15.13 10.08
CA ASP A 187 3.46 -14.55 10.41
C ASP A 187 4.54 -15.65 10.53
N GLU A 188 4.24 -16.80 11.14
CA GLU A 188 5.14 -17.96 11.20
C GLU A 188 5.51 -18.49 9.81
N ARG A 189 4.53 -18.63 8.91
CA ARG A 189 4.78 -19.05 7.52
C ARG A 189 5.66 -18.07 6.75
N VAL A 190 5.43 -16.77 6.91
CA VAL A 190 6.29 -15.74 6.29
C VAL A 190 7.75 -15.91 6.73
N HIS A 191 7.99 -16.18 8.02
CA HIS A 191 9.34 -16.41 8.54
C HIS A 191 9.94 -17.72 8.04
N ALA A 192 9.18 -18.82 8.05
CA ALA A 192 9.65 -20.11 7.53
C ALA A 192 10.07 -20.02 6.05
N PHE A 193 9.27 -19.33 5.22
CA PHE A 193 9.62 -19.09 3.82
C PHE A 193 10.83 -18.15 3.66
N ALA A 194 11.00 -17.18 4.56
CA ALA A 194 12.18 -16.32 4.59
C ALA A 194 13.46 -17.10 4.96
N GLU A 195 13.33 -18.16 5.75
CA GLU A 195 14.42 -19.07 6.13
C GLU A 195 14.72 -20.16 5.09
N GLY A 196 13.98 -20.17 3.98
CA GLY A 196 14.22 -21.06 2.83
C GLY A 196 13.28 -22.26 2.73
N GLU A 197 12.24 -22.34 3.57
CA GLU A 197 11.16 -23.29 3.33
C GLU A 197 10.44 -22.96 2.01
N HIS A 198 10.17 -23.99 1.20
CA HIS A 198 9.48 -23.81 -0.06
C HIS A 198 7.95 -23.84 0.12
N PRO A 199 7.20 -22.85 -0.38
CA PRO A 199 5.75 -22.91 -0.39
C PRO A 199 5.25 -24.10 -1.22
N THR A 200 4.38 -24.93 -0.63
CA THR A 200 3.80 -26.11 -1.28
C THR A 200 2.28 -26.07 -1.26
N GLY A 201 1.65 -26.84 -2.16
CA GLY A 201 0.18 -26.95 -2.25
C GLY A 201 -0.52 -25.74 -2.85
N ILE A 202 0.22 -24.89 -3.57
CA ILE A 202 -0.27 -23.65 -4.17
C ILE A 202 0.26 -23.49 -5.61
N PRO A 203 -0.31 -22.58 -6.43
CA PRO A 203 0.13 -22.35 -7.80
C PRO A 203 1.63 -21.99 -7.91
N ALA A 204 2.29 -22.42 -8.98
CA ALA A 204 3.75 -22.43 -9.08
C ALA A 204 4.36 -21.02 -9.12
N GLU A 205 3.71 -20.09 -9.83
CA GLU A 205 4.14 -18.69 -9.89
C GLU A 205 3.94 -18.01 -8.54
N ALA A 206 2.82 -18.29 -7.86
CA ALA A 206 2.57 -17.78 -6.51
C ALA A 206 3.63 -18.28 -5.52
N ALA A 207 4.00 -19.57 -5.57
CA ALA A 207 5.07 -20.13 -4.76
C ALA A 207 6.43 -19.45 -5.04
N ALA A 208 6.75 -19.22 -6.31
CA ALA A 208 7.99 -18.54 -6.70
C ALA A 208 8.04 -17.09 -6.20
N ILE A 209 6.91 -16.36 -6.29
CA ILE A 209 6.79 -14.99 -5.77
C ILE A 209 6.94 -14.96 -4.25
N ILE A 210 6.27 -15.87 -3.53
CA ILE A 210 6.38 -15.96 -2.07
C ILE A 210 7.84 -16.21 -1.68
N ALA A 211 8.48 -17.24 -2.25
CA ALA A 211 9.86 -17.57 -1.95
C ALA A 211 10.83 -16.40 -2.24
N ARG A 212 10.62 -15.68 -3.35
CA ARG A 212 11.46 -14.53 -3.74
C ARG A 212 11.35 -13.35 -2.78
N HIS A 213 10.16 -13.09 -2.25
CA HIS A 213 9.87 -11.87 -1.48
C HIS A 213 9.68 -12.10 0.02
N ALA A 214 9.67 -13.36 0.48
CA ALA A 214 9.50 -13.71 1.90
C ALA A 214 10.53 -13.04 2.82
N PRO A 215 11.83 -12.92 2.49
CA PRO A 215 12.79 -12.21 3.34
C PRO A 215 12.41 -10.75 3.61
N ILE A 216 11.97 -10.02 2.56
CA ILE A 216 11.50 -8.63 2.70
C ILE A 216 10.18 -8.59 3.48
N ALA A 217 9.27 -9.54 3.21
CA ALA A 217 8.01 -9.64 3.89
C ALA A 217 8.18 -9.87 5.41
N ALA A 218 9.10 -10.75 5.82
CA ALA A 218 9.40 -11.00 7.23
C ALA A 218 9.88 -9.73 7.94
N VAL A 219 10.87 -9.03 7.36
CA VAL A 219 11.40 -7.78 7.91
C VAL A 219 10.32 -6.70 8.04
N MET A 220 9.48 -6.54 7.01
CA MET A 220 8.42 -5.53 7.03
C MET A 220 7.28 -5.91 7.98
N SER A 221 6.88 -7.18 8.05
CA SER A 221 5.90 -7.67 9.02
C SER A 221 6.37 -7.44 10.46
N ASP A 222 7.65 -7.68 10.76
CA ASP A 222 8.25 -7.39 12.06
C ASP A 222 8.26 -5.91 12.40
N PHE A 223 8.62 -5.08 11.42
CA PHE A 223 8.55 -3.63 11.54
C PHE A 223 7.12 -3.17 11.86
N TYR A 224 6.12 -3.61 11.10
CA TYR A 224 4.72 -3.23 11.33
C TYR A 224 4.19 -3.72 12.67
N ARG A 225 4.51 -4.95 13.06
CA ARG A 225 4.14 -5.49 14.36
C ARG A 225 4.71 -4.64 15.49
N THR A 226 5.98 -4.24 15.38
CA THR A 226 6.63 -3.35 16.36
C THR A 226 6.00 -1.96 16.34
N PHE A 227 5.79 -1.39 15.15
CA PHE A 227 5.16 -0.07 14.96
C PHE A 227 3.76 -0.01 15.56
N GLN A 228 2.96 -1.05 15.31
CA GLN A 228 1.55 -1.12 15.69
C GLN A 228 1.32 -1.48 17.15
N ARG A 229 2.12 -2.40 17.70
CA ARG A 229 1.87 -2.97 19.04
C ARG A 229 2.81 -2.44 20.12
N ARG A 230 4.00 -1.92 19.76
CA ARG A 230 5.04 -1.53 20.74
C ARG A 230 5.35 -0.03 20.71
N SER A 231 5.63 0.55 19.55
CA SER A 231 6.08 1.94 19.47
C SER A 231 5.84 2.59 18.11
N ARG A 232 5.16 3.75 18.10
CA ARG A 232 5.03 4.63 16.92
C ARG A 232 6.34 5.27 16.46
N ARG A 233 7.42 5.07 17.20
CA ARG A 233 8.78 5.53 16.86
C ARG A 233 9.65 4.40 16.33
N ALA A 234 9.08 3.25 15.97
CA ALA A 234 9.81 2.17 15.32
C ALA A 234 10.53 2.72 14.06
N THR A 235 11.81 2.41 13.93
CA THR A 235 12.63 2.87 12.80
C THR A 235 12.39 1.99 11.58
N TYR A 236 12.19 2.61 10.41
CA TYR A 236 12.09 1.90 9.14
C TYR A 236 13.39 1.11 8.84
N PRO A 237 13.32 -0.19 8.50
CA PRO A 237 14.49 -1.04 8.30
C PRO A 237 15.18 -0.78 6.93
N LEU A 238 15.91 0.33 6.84
CA LEU A 238 16.55 0.80 5.60
C LEU A 238 17.64 -0.16 5.05
N GLU A 239 18.39 -0.83 5.91
CA GLU A 239 19.51 -1.69 5.47
C GLU A 239 19.04 -2.98 4.81
N ASN A 240 17.89 -3.50 5.25
CA ASN A 240 17.29 -4.73 4.74
C ASN A 240 16.43 -4.51 3.48
N SER A 241 16.19 -3.24 3.09
CA SER A 241 15.33 -2.86 1.97
C SER A 241 16.09 -2.53 0.67
N ARG A 242 17.41 -2.74 0.64
CA ARG A 242 18.29 -2.46 -0.51
C ARG A 242 18.57 -3.67 -1.42
N GLN A 243 18.13 -4.87 -1.04
CA GLN A 243 18.18 -6.08 -1.87
C GLN A 243 16.92 -6.14 -2.75
#